data_AF-A0ABD6ESJ7-F1
#
_entry.id   AF-A0ABD6ESJ7-F1
#
_cell.length_a   1.000
_cell.length_b   1.000
_cell.length_c   1.000
_cell.angle_alpha   90.00
_cell.angle_beta   90.00
_cell.angle_gamma   90.00
#
_symmetry.space_group_name_H-M   'P 1'
#
loop_
_entity.id
_entity.type
_entity.pdbx_description
1 polymer ?
#
loop_
_entity_poly.entity_id
_entity_poly.type
_entity_poly.pdbx_seq_one_letter_code
_entity_poly.pdbx_strand_id
1 'polypeptide(L)' 'MHMDANIILKKARGLFYEFYRLERIPCTLAGICGDDADPWDSHTQHRIYECTKVHSDDEPCPFASNT' A
#
# COMPACT_ATOMS: atom_id res chain seq x y z
N MET A 1 15.42 -14.30 -22.26
CA MET A 1 14.13 -14.32 -21.56
C MET A 1 13.40 -13.03 -21.88
N HIS A 2 12.22 -13.10 -22.48
CA HIS A 2 11.32 -11.95 -22.61
C HIS A 2 10.20 -12.15 -21.59
N MET A 3 9.94 -11.16 -20.74
CA MET A 3 8.81 -11.25 -19.80
C MET A 3 7.49 -11.15 -20.57
N ASP A 4 6.51 -11.99 -20.23
CA ASP A 4 5.17 -11.93 -20.80
C ASP A 4 4.34 -10.87 -20.05
N ALA A 5 3.91 -9.84 -20.79
CA ALA A 5 3.12 -8.75 -20.25
C ALA A 5 1.80 -9.23 -19.61
N ASN A 6 1.16 -10.27 -20.15
CA ASN A 6 -0.09 -10.79 -19.60
C ASN A 6 0.12 -11.42 -18.22
N ILE A 7 1.24 -12.12 -18.04
CA ILE A 7 1.59 -12.72 -16.75
C ILE A 7 1.88 -11.62 -15.72
N ILE A 8 2.61 -10.57 -16.12
CA ILE A 8 2.88 -9.42 -15.25
C ILE A 8 1.56 -8.76 -14.82
N LEU A 9 0.68 -8.45 -15.77
CA LEU A 9 -0.61 -7.80 -15.47
C LEU A 9 -1.49 -8.65 -14.56
N LYS A 10 -1.55 -9.97 -14.79
CA LYS A 10 -2.30 -10.89 -13.92
C LYS A 10 -1.75 -10.90 -12.49
N LYS A 11 -0.43 -10.89 -12.33
CA LYS A 11 0.22 -10.82 -11.02
C LYS A 11 -0.02 -9.48 -10.33
N ALA A 12 0.15 -8.37 -11.04
CA ALA A 12 -0.11 -7.03 -10.52
C ALA A 12 -1.56 -6.92 -10.02
N ARG A 13 -2.54 -7.40 -10.80
CA ARG A 13 -3.95 -7.42 -10.39
C ARG A 13 -4.19 -8.24 -9.12
N GLY A 14 -3.54 -9.40 -8.99
CA GLY A 14 -3.60 -10.22 -7.77
C GLY A 14 -3.06 -9.48 -6.55
N LEU A 15 -1.90 -8.84 -6.69
CA LEU A 15 -1.28 -8.05 -5.62
C LEU A 15 -2.15 -6.87 -5.19
N PHE A 16 -2.74 -6.14 -6.14
CA PHE A 16 -3.69 -5.08 -5.80
C PHE A 16 -4.90 -5.67 -5.06
N TYR A 17 -5.50 -6.75 -5.55
CA TYR A 17 -6.64 -7.36 -4.87
C TYR A 17 -6.33 -7.76 -3.41
N GLU A 18 -5.15 -8.33 -3.16
CA GLU A 18 -4.69 -8.65 -1.80
C GLU A 18 -4.49 -7.39 -0.97
N PHE A 19 -3.81 -6.39 -1.52
CA PHE A 19 -3.57 -5.11 -0.87
C PHE A 19 -4.87 -4.41 -0.43
N TYR A 20 -5.86 -4.32 -1.32
CA TYR A 20 -7.14 -3.66 -1.02
C TYR A 20 -7.92 -4.35 0.11
N ARG A 21 -7.65 -5.64 0.37
CA ARG A 21 -8.27 -6.44 1.44
C ARG A 21 -7.52 -6.39 2.77
N LEU A 22 -6.37 -5.73 2.83
CA LEU A 22 -5.65 -5.55 4.08
C LEU A 22 -6.45 -4.62 5.00
N GLU A 23 -6.70 -5.09 6.22
CA GLU A 23 -7.30 -4.29 7.30
C GLU A 23 -6.31 -3.22 7.80
N ARG A 24 -5.03 -3.57 7.82
CA ARG A 24 -3.92 -2.68 8.18
C ARG A 24 -2.85 -2.72 7.11
N ILE A 25 -2.38 -1.55 6.70
CA ILE A 25 -1.40 -1.41 5.62
C ILE A 25 -0.03 -1.11 6.21
N PRO A 26 1.01 -1.89 5.87
CA PRO A 26 2.38 -1.57 6.21
C PRO A 26 2.77 -0.15 5.78
N CYS A 27 3.41 0.61 6.67
CA CYS A 27 3.83 2.00 6.40
C CYS A 27 4.70 2.14 5.14
N THR A 28 5.44 1.09 4.78
CA THR A 28 6.27 1.03 3.57
C THR A 28 5.45 1.06 2.27
N LEU A 29 4.16 0.76 2.33
CA LEU A 29 3.25 0.78 1.18
C LEU A 29 2.38 2.06 1.13
N ALA A 30 2.58 3.02 2.03
CA ALA A 30 1.80 4.26 2.06
C ALA A 30 1.86 5.06 0.76
N GLY A 31 3.02 5.06 0.09
CA GLY A 31 3.19 5.74 -1.21
C GLY A 31 2.44 5.09 -2.38
N ILE A 32 1.94 3.86 -2.24
CA ILE A 32 1.12 3.18 -3.26
C ILE A 32 -0.33 3.68 -3.20
N CYS A 33 -0.76 4.14 -2.03
CA CYS A 33 -2.10 4.67 -1.76
C CYS A 33 -2.22 6.18 -1.96
N GLY A 34 -1.23 6.83 -2.58
CA GLY A 34 -1.08 8.29 -2.62
C GLY A 34 -2.31 9.04 -3.16
N ASP A 35 -2.54 10.21 -2.52
CA ASP A 35 -3.43 11.39 -2.72
C ASP A 35 -4.53 11.44 -3.79
N ASP A 36 -4.52 10.58 -4.79
CA ASP A 36 -5.55 10.42 -5.81
C ASP A 36 -6.71 9.56 -5.31
N ALA A 37 -7.20 9.84 -4.10
CA ALA A 37 -8.54 9.43 -3.71
C ALA A 37 -9.50 10.15 -4.65
N ASP A 38 -9.79 9.53 -5.79
CA ASP A 38 -10.79 10.00 -6.72
C ASP A 38 -12.05 10.27 -5.88
N PRO A 39 -12.60 11.50 -5.85
CA PRO A 39 -13.72 11.85 -4.98
C PRO A 39 -14.95 10.93 -5.16
N TRP A 40 -14.97 10.19 -6.27
CA TRP A 40 -15.99 9.20 -6.62
C TRP A 40 -15.68 7.78 -6.13
N ASP A 41 -14.48 7.51 -5.64
CA ASP A 41 -14.12 6.25 -5.02
C ASP A 41 -14.64 6.20 -3.57
N SER A 42 -15.95 5.96 -3.46
CA SER A 42 -16.65 5.66 -2.21
C SER A 42 -16.12 4.42 -1.48
N HIS A 43 -15.24 3.63 -2.12
CA HIS A 43 -14.54 2.49 -1.51
C HIS A 43 -13.14 2.84 -1.00
N THR A 44 -12.75 4.12 -1.02
CA THR A 44 -11.55 4.61 -0.31
C THR A 44 -11.81 4.57 1.19
N GLN A 45 -11.89 3.36 1.75
CA GLN A 45 -11.90 3.15 3.19
C GLN A 45 -10.72 3.88 3.78
N HIS A 46 -10.95 4.56 4.91
CA HIS A 46 -9.89 5.18 5.70
C HIS A 46 -8.85 4.10 6.02
N ARG A 47 -7.71 4.15 5.33
CA ARG A 47 -6.67 3.14 5.45
C ARG A 47 -5.95 3.35 6.77
N ILE A 48 -5.87 2.28 7.57
CA ILE A 48 -5.11 2.27 8.81
C ILE A 48 -3.70 1.79 8.49
N TYR A 49 -2.71 2.63 8.71
CA TYR A 49 -1.31 2.26 8.51
C TYR A 49 -0.68 1.73 9.80
N GLU A 50 0.23 0.77 9.67
CA GLU A 50 1.04 0.24 10.76
C GLU A 50 2.53 0.30 10.44
N CYS A 51 3.33 0.81 11.40
CA CYS A 51 4.76 0.89 11.23
C CYS A 51 5.41 -0.50 11.28
N THR A 52 6.16 -0.87 10.23
CA THR A 52 6.90 -2.13 10.18
C THR A 52 8.29 -2.05 10.81
N LYS A 53 8.76 -0.84 11.15
CA LYS A 53 10.13 -0.56 11.63
C LYS A 53 11.24 -0.96 10.64
N VAL A 54 10.90 -1.10 9.35
CA VAL A 54 11.83 -1.43 8.26
C VAL A 54 12.16 -0.18 7.43
N HIS A 55 12.39 0.95 8.10
CA HIS A 55 12.90 2.19 7.51
C HIS A 55 14.26 2.50 8.16
N SER A 56 15.06 3.35 7.51
CA SER A 56 16.33 3.78 8.11
C SER A 56 16.07 4.54 9.42
N ASP A 57 16.97 4.39 10.40
CA ASP A 57 16.87 5.05 11.71
C ASP A 57 16.85 6.59 11.62
N ASP A 58 17.30 7.14 10.49
CA ASP A 58 17.43 8.58 10.27
C ASP A 58 16.08 9.29 10.00
N GLU A 59 15.00 8.56 9.67
CA GLU A 59 13.67 9.15 9.45
C GLU A 59 12.60 8.54 10.37
N PRO A 60 11.94 9.34 11.23
CA PRO A 60 10.84 8.86 12.05
C PRO A 60 9.64 8.50 11.17
N CYS A 61 9.07 7.31 11.39
CA CYS A 61 7.92 6.87 10.61
C CYS A 61 6.67 7.71 10.94
N PRO A 62 6.00 8.31 9.93
CA PRO A 62 4.81 9.12 10.13
C PRO A 62 3.60 8.32 10.63
N PHE A 63 3.66 6.99 10.54
CA PHE A 63 2.63 6.05 10.99
C PHE A 63 3.04 5.29 12.26
N ALA A 64 4.11 5.71 12.95
CA ALA A 64 4.43 5.19 14.26
C ALA A 64 3.41 5.74 15.28
N SER A 65 2.43 4.93 15.67
CA SER A 65 1.54 5.27 16.77
C SER A 65 2.34 5.32 18.08
N ASN A 66 2.52 6.49 18.67
CA ASN A 66 2.89 6.63 20.07
C ASN A 66 1.77 6.01 20.91
N THR A 67 1.96 4.76 21.36
CA THR A 67 1.15 4.19 22.45
C THR A 67 1.91 4.36 23.73
#